data_AF-A0A6M1XT44-F1
#
_entry.id   AF-A0A6M1XT44-F1
#
_cell.length_a   1.000
_cell.length_b   1.000
_cell.length_c   1.000
_cell.angle_alpha   90.00
_cell.angle_beta   90.00
_cell.angle_gamma   90.00
#
_symmetry.space_group_name_H-M   'P 1'
#
loop_
_entity.id
_entity.type
_entity.pdbx_description
1 polymer ?
#
loop_
_entity_poly.entity_id
_entity_poly.type
_entity_poly.pdbx_seq_one_letter_code
_entity_poly.pdbx_strand_id
1 'polypeptide(L)'
;VGLRTTQLKAVDGTVHFIPNRNITTISNLSRANMQVLIDVRINPEEGYEKNCEVITEVNETLKEKYIESIQTGPDIFGMVDLGNGNFAVRTTMYVLNGKQFAVKEEFLAQYIKALTEA
;
A
#
# COMPACT_ATOMS: atom_id res chain seq x y z
N VAL A 1 -15.90 -12.60 -20.07
CA VAL A 1 -16.20 -11.58 -21.11
C VAL A 1 -17.07 -12.23 -22.17
N GLY A 2 -18.24 -11.67 -22.48
CA GLY A 2 -19.07 -12.14 -23.58
C GLY A 2 -18.71 -11.44 -24.90
N LEU A 3 -19.18 -11.98 -26.02
CA LEU A 3 -18.87 -11.47 -27.36
C LEU A 3 -19.26 -9.99 -27.56
N ARG A 4 -20.32 -9.51 -26.88
CA ARG A 4 -20.87 -8.15 -27.00
C ARG A 4 -20.95 -7.37 -25.69
N THR A 5 -20.81 -8.05 -24.56
CA THR A 5 -21.04 -7.50 -23.23
C THR A 5 -19.99 -7.99 -22.23
N THR A 6 -19.51 -7.09 -21.40
CA THR A 6 -18.67 -7.37 -20.25
C THR A 6 -19.52 -7.38 -18.99
N GLN A 7 -19.28 -8.36 -18.12
CA GLN A 7 -19.93 -8.48 -16.83
C GLN A 7 -18.93 -8.10 -15.75
N LEU A 8 -19.32 -7.22 -14.82
CA LEU A 8 -18.52 -6.83 -13.66
C LEU A 8 -19.34 -7.10 -12.40
N LYS A 9 -18.71 -7.72 -11.39
CA LYS A 9 -19.33 -7.89 -10.08
C LYS A 9 -18.70 -6.89 -9.11
N ALA A 10 -19.52 -6.04 -8.52
CA ALA A 10 -19.13 -5.11 -7.47
C ALA A 10 -18.95 -5.84 -6.13
N VAL A 11 -18.25 -5.19 -5.20
CA VAL A 11 -17.94 -5.74 -3.87
C VAL A 11 -19.19 -5.98 -3.03
N ASP A 12 -20.25 -5.22 -3.26
CA ASP A 12 -21.56 -5.37 -2.61
C ASP A 12 -22.42 -6.49 -3.22
N GLY A 13 -21.92 -7.16 -4.26
CA GLY A 13 -22.62 -8.23 -4.97
C GLY A 13 -23.39 -7.79 -6.21
N THR A 14 -23.48 -6.49 -6.50
CA THR A 14 -24.16 -5.97 -7.71
C THR A 14 -23.46 -6.48 -8.97
N VAL A 15 -24.23 -6.91 -9.98
CA VAL A 15 -23.69 -7.36 -11.28
C VAL A 15 -24.03 -6.35 -12.37
N HIS A 16 -23.01 -5.71 -12.92
CA HIS A 16 -23.11 -4.75 -14.01
C HIS A 16 -22.93 -5.45 -15.36
N PHE A 17 -23.79 -5.14 -16.33
CA PHE A 17 -23.69 -5.60 -17.71
C PHE A 17 -23.39 -4.41 -18.61
N ILE A 18 -22.17 -4.35 -19.16
CA ILE A 18 -21.67 -3.23 -19.95
C ILE A 18 -21.48 -3.67 -21.40
N PRO A 19 -22.15 -3.03 -22.40
CA PRO A 19 -21.87 -3.28 -23.80
C PRO A 19 -20.43 -2.90 -24.16
N ASN A 20 -19.71 -3.78 -24.87
CA ASN A 20 -18.29 -3.57 -25.17
C ASN A 20 -18.04 -2.27 -25.97
N ARG A 21 -18.99 -1.82 -26.79
CA ARG A 21 -18.89 -0.55 -27.56
C ARG A 21 -18.81 0.71 -26.69
N ASN A 22 -19.24 0.64 -25.43
CA ASN A 22 -19.23 1.77 -24.49
C ASN A 22 -17.90 1.86 -23.72
N ILE A 23 -17.03 0.86 -23.81
CA ILE A 23 -15.76 0.82 -23.11
C ILE A 23 -14.69 1.48 -23.99
N THR A 24 -14.34 2.72 -23.68
CA THR A 24 -13.35 3.51 -24.43
C THR A 24 -11.93 3.35 -23.90
N THR A 25 -11.76 2.91 -22.65
CA THR A 25 -10.45 2.71 -22.01
C THR A 25 -10.51 1.52 -21.08
N ILE A 26 -9.45 0.71 -21.07
CA ILE A 26 -9.31 -0.47 -20.21
C ILE A 26 -8.09 -0.28 -19.32
N SER A 27 -8.33 -0.22 -18.01
CA SER A 27 -7.29 -0.24 -16.99
C SER A 27 -7.37 -1.58 -16.25
N ASN A 28 -6.27 -2.32 -16.23
CA ASN A 28 -6.22 -3.64 -15.59
C ASN A 28 -5.23 -3.64 -14.42
N LEU A 29 -5.78 -3.56 -13.21
CA LEU A 29 -5.02 -3.58 -11.96
C LEU A 29 -4.42 -4.96 -11.65
N SER A 30 -4.92 -6.05 -12.25
CA SER A 30 -4.49 -7.42 -11.92
C SER A 30 -3.25 -7.90 -12.67
N ARG A 31 -2.75 -7.13 -13.66
CA ARG A 31 -1.62 -7.53 -14.50
C ARG A 31 -0.28 -6.94 -14.07
N ALA A 32 -0.31 -5.91 -13.23
CA ALA A 32 0.88 -5.26 -12.72
C ALA A 32 1.00 -5.49 -11.20
N ASN A 33 2.22 -5.34 -10.69
CA ASN A 33 2.43 -5.26 -9.25
C ASN A 33 1.69 -4.05 -8.69
N MET A 34 1.14 -4.22 -7.50
CA MET A 34 0.35 -3.19 -6.83
C MET A 34 1.24 -2.36 -5.94
N GLN A 35 1.13 -1.03 -6.05
CA GLN A 35 1.82 -0.13 -5.14
C GLN A 35 1.12 -0.15 -3.77
N VAL A 36 1.92 -0.22 -2.71
CA VAL A 36 1.50 -0.05 -1.33
C VAL A 36 2.12 1.23 -0.80
N LEU A 37 1.26 2.10 -0.28
CA LEU A 37 1.62 3.33 0.41
C LEU A 37 1.21 3.20 1.88
N ILE A 38 2.18 3.38 2.77
CA ILE A 38 1.99 3.33 4.22
C ILE A 38 2.44 4.66 4.80
N ASP A 39 1.50 5.37 5.40
CA ASP A 39 1.74 6.67 6.02
C ASP A 39 1.64 6.49 7.53
N VAL A 40 2.78 6.60 8.21
CA VAL A 40 2.86 6.49 9.66
C VAL A 40 2.97 7.89 10.24
N ARG A 41 1.95 8.30 11.01
CA ARG A 41 1.93 9.64 11.62
C ARG A 41 3.04 9.77 12.63
N ILE A 42 3.76 10.89 12.55
CA ILE A 42 4.84 11.22 13.47
C ILE A 42 4.73 12.68 13.88
N ASN A 43 5.16 12.98 15.11
CA ASN A 43 5.37 14.34 15.55
C ASN A 43 6.77 14.80 15.10
N PRO A 44 6.92 15.87 14.29
CA PRO A 44 8.23 16.32 13.82
C PRO A 44 9.21 16.67 14.95
N GLU A 45 8.69 17.12 16.09
CA GLU A 45 9.50 17.55 17.23
C GLU A 45 10.10 16.38 18.02
N GLU A 46 9.54 15.17 17.89
CA GLU A 46 9.94 14.00 18.67
C GLU A 46 11.09 13.20 18.05
N GLY A 47 11.68 13.68 16.96
CA GLY A 47 12.90 13.10 16.36
C GLY A 47 12.63 12.28 15.09
N TYR A 48 12.55 12.97 13.96
CA TYR A 48 12.35 12.39 12.63
C TYR A 48 13.40 11.30 12.30
N GLU A 49 14.68 11.56 12.57
CA GLU A 49 15.77 10.63 12.30
C GLU A 49 15.60 9.30 13.05
N LYS A 50 15.29 9.35 14.35
CA LYS A 50 15.06 8.15 15.17
C LYS A 50 13.86 7.34 14.65
N ASN A 51 12.78 8.02 14.28
CA ASN A 51 11.61 7.36 13.70
C ASN A 51 11.94 6.69 12.36
N CYS A 52 12.78 7.31 11.52
CA CYS A 52 13.24 6.71 10.26
C CYS A 52 14.10 5.47 10.50
N GLU A 53 14.98 5.49 11.50
CA GLU A 53 15.80 4.33 11.87
C GLU A 53 14.93 3.14 12.30
N VAL A 54 13.97 3.36 13.20
CA VAL A 54 13.03 2.32 13.65
C VAL A 54 12.21 1.75 12.49
N ILE A 55 11.70 2.62 11.61
CA ILE A 55 10.96 2.19 10.41
C ILE A 55 11.85 1.37 9.47
N THR A 56 13.14 1.70 9.37
CA THR A 56 14.12 0.98 8.54
C THR A 56 14.37 -0.42 9.08
N GLU A 57 14.53 -0.59 10.40
CA GLU A 57 14.72 -1.91 11.02
C GLU A 57 13.49 -2.82 10.83
N VAL A 58 12.28 -2.26 11.01
CA VAL A 58 11.03 -3.00 10.75
C VAL A 58 10.92 -3.37 9.26
N ASN A 59 11.35 -2.49 8.36
CA ASN A 59 11.36 -2.75 6.92
C ASN A 59 12.25 -3.94 6.56
N GLU A 60 13.47 -4.00 7.09
CA GLU A 60 14.40 -5.10 6.84
C GLU A 60 13.80 -6.43 7.31
N THR A 61 13.28 -6.46 8.54
CA THR A 61 12.67 -7.65 9.14
C THR A 61 11.46 -8.15 8.33
N LEU A 62 10.56 -7.24 7.95
CA LEU A 62 9.35 -7.62 7.22
C LEU A 62 9.61 -7.92 5.74
N LYS A 63 10.64 -7.31 5.14
CA LYS A 63 11.05 -7.63 3.78
C LYS A 63 11.45 -9.09 3.66
N GLU A 64 12.20 -9.61 4.63
CA GLU A 64 12.57 -11.04 4.67
C GLU A 64 11.33 -11.93 4.84
N LYS A 65 10.43 -11.58 5.77
CA LYS A 65 9.18 -12.32 6.01
C LYS A 65 8.26 -12.37 4.78
N TYR A 66 8.22 -11.32 3.97
CA TYR A 66 7.34 -11.19 2.80
C TYR A 66 8.09 -11.20 1.47
N ILE A 67 9.27 -11.81 1.40
CA ILE A 67 10.15 -11.82 0.21
C ILE A 67 9.45 -12.32 -1.06
N GLU A 68 8.50 -13.26 -0.93
CA GLU A 68 7.75 -13.79 -2.07
C GLU A 68 6.67 -12.81 -2.57
N SER A 69 6.15 -11.97 -1.68
CA SER A 69 5.06 -11.03 -1.99
C SER A 69 5.57 -9.66 -2.43
N ILE A 70 6.70 -9.21 -1.88
CA ILE A 70 7.29 -7.91 -2.18
C ILE A 70 8.20 -8.03 -3.41
N GLN A 71 7.96 -7.19 -4.40
CA GLN A 71 8.69 -7.17 -5.66
C GLN A 71 9.72 -6.02 -5.71
N THR A 72 9.44 -4.92 -5.00
CA THR A 72 10.34 -3.76 -4.89
C THR A 72 10.09 -3.02 -3.58
N GLY A 73 11.13 -2.46 -2.98
CA GLY A 73 11.09 -1.86 -1.64
C GLY A 73 11.15 -2.92 -0.53
N PRO A 74 10.66 -2.63 0.68
CA PRO A 74 10.10 -1.35 1.16
C PRO A 74 11.15 -0.23 1.29
N ASP A 75 10.83 0.94 0.74
CA ASP A 75 11.70 2.12 0.75
C ASP A 75 11.00 3.30 1.42
N ILE A 76 11.70 3.98 2.33
CA ILE A 76 11.22 5.22 2.94
C ILE A 76 11.24 6.31 1.87
N PHE A 77 10.07 6.87 1.56
CA PHE A 77 9.92 8.04 0.70
C PHE A 77 10.28 9.33 1.45
N GLY A 78 10.00 9.36 2.75
CA GLY A 78 10.32 10.48 3.64
C GLY A 78 9.08 11.13 4.26
N MET A 79 9.24 12.33 4.82
CA MET A 79 8.16 13.08 5.43
C MET A 79 7.15 13.61 4.40
N VAL A 80 5.87 13.45 4.68
CA VAL A 80 4.74 13.97 3.90
C VAL A 80 3.79 14.73 4.81
N ASP A 81 3.23 15.82 4.30
CA ASP A 81 2.16 16.58 4.96
C ASP A 81 0.81 15.93 4.64
N LEU A 82 0.07 15.54 5.69
CA LEU A 82 -1.29 14.99 5.60
C LEU A 82 -2.36 16.08 5.73
N GLY A 83 -1.96 17.33 5.94
CA GLY A 83 -2.81 18.48 6.20
C GLY A 83 -3.13 18.66 7.69
N ASN A 84 -3.62 19.85 8.03
CA ASN A 84 -4.00 20.24 9.40
C ASN A 84 -2.84 20.10 10.41
N GLY A 85 -1.60 20.34 9.97
CA GLY A 85 -0.41 20.21 10.80
C GLY A 85 -0.04 18.77 11.16
N ASN A 86 -0.59 17.76 10.48
CA ASN A 86 -0.23 16.36 10.68
C ASN A 86 0.84 15.96 9.68
N PHE A 87 1.96 15.45 10.19
CA PHE A 87 3.04 14.91 9.38
C PHE A 87 3.06 13.38 9.48
N ALA A 88 3.54 12.74 8.43
CA ALA A 88 3.76 11.29 8.42
C ALA A 88 5.06 10.96 7.69
N VAL A 89 5.67 9.84 8.07
CA VAL A 89 6.70 9.19 7.25
C VAL A 89 5.99 8.24 6.30
N ARG A 90 6.25 8.40 5.00
CA ARG A 90 5.72 7.53 3.96
C ARG A 90 6.73 6.45 3.61
N THR A 91 6.30 5.20 3.65
CA THR A 91 7.01 4.06 3.06
C THR A 91 6.28 3.58 1.82
N THR A 92 7.03 3.26 0.77
CA THR A 92 6.50 2.78 -0.51
C THR A 92 7.09 1.43 -0.87
N MET A 93 6.27 0.57 -1.46
CA MET A 93 6.72 -0.72 -1.98
C MET A 93 5.80 -1.17 -3.11
N TYR A 94 6.26 -2.12 -3.92
CA TYR A 94 5.44 -2.82 -4.89
C TYR A 94 5.32 -4.29 -4.49
N VAL A 95 4.10 -4.80 -4.52
CA VAL A 95 3.81 -6.19 -4.15
C VAL A 95 3.01 -6.90 -5.24
N LEU A 96 2.99 -8.23 -5.16
CA LEU A 96 2.15 -9.05 -6.03
C LEU A 96 0.67 -8.65 -5.90
N ASN A 97 -0.02 -8.70 -7.04
CA ASN A 97 -1.44 -8.38 -7.09
C ASN A 97 -2.24 -9.26 -6.12
N GLY A 98 -3.15 -8.63 -5.37
CA GLY A 98 -3.98 -9.28 -4.36
C GLY A 98 -3.35 -9.33 -2.97
N LYS A 99 -2.06 -9.04 -2.81
CA LYS A 99 -1.36 -9.04 -1.51
C LYS A 99 -1.25 -7.66 -0.87
N GLN A 100 -1.56 -6.59 -1.61
CA GLN A 100 -1.39 -5.20 -1.17
C GLN A 100 -2.07 -4.86 0.15
N PHE A 101 -3.27 -5.39 0.42
CA PHE A 101 -3.99 -5.07 1.65
C PHE A 101 -3.41 -5.78 2.86
N ALA A 102 -3.13 -7.09 2.74
CA ALA A 102 -2.55 -7.87 3.82
C ALA A 102 -1.14 -7.38 4.19
N VAL A 103 -0.31 -7.07 3.19
CA VAL A 103 1.03 -6.50 3.43
C VAL A 103 0.92 -5.12 4.07
N LYS A 104 0.01 -4.26 3.57
CA LYS A 104 -0.19 -2.92 4.15
C LYS A 104 -0.60 -2.97 5.62
N GLU A 105 -1.54 -3.84 5.97
CA GLU A 105 -2.06 -3.99 7.33
C GLU A 105 -0.95 -4.44 8.29
N GLU A 106 -0.22 -5.50 7.93
CA GLU A 106 0.87 -6.04 8.76
C GLU A 106 1.95 -4.98 8.99
N PHE A 107 2.44 -4.34 7.92
CA PHE A 107 3.48 -3.34 8.03
C PHE A 107 3.05 -2.16 8.90
N LEU A 108 1.82 -1.66 8.73
CA LEU A 108 1.29 -0.59 9.56
C LEU A 108 1.23 -0.98 11.04
N ALA A 109 0.77 -2.20 11.35
CA ALA A 109 0.70 -2.70 12.72
C ALA A 109 2.09 -2.78 13.37
N GLN A 110 3.09 -3.30 12.65
CA GLN A 110 4.45 -3.42 13.16
C GLN A 110 5.14 -2.07 13.32
N TYR A 111 4.94 -1.11 12.40
CA TYR A 111 5.46 0.24 12.58
C TYR A 111 4.92 0.91 13.83
N ILE A 112 3.61 0.85 14.05
CA ILE A 112 2.99 1.45 15.24
C ILE A 112 3.53 0.79 16.51
N LYS A 113 3.66 -0.54 16.51
CA LYS A 113 4.21 -1.28 17.64
C LYS A 113 5.64 -0.85 17.95
N ALA A 114 6.52 -0.86 16.95
CA ALA A 114 7.93 -0.51 17.11
C ALA A 114 8.11 0.95 17.57
N LEU A 115 7.33 1.89 17.02
CA LEU A 115 7.37 3.29 17.42
C LEU A 115 6.81 3.54 18.83
N THR A 116 5.93 2.67 19.34
CA THR A 116 5.41 2.78 20.71
C THR A 116 6.39 2.21 21.74
N GLU A 117 7.21 1.24 21.33
CA GLU A 117 8.20 0.57 22.19
C GLU A 117 9.56 1.32 22.26
N ALA A 118 9.83 2.23 21.30
CA ALA A 118 11.09 2.97 21.14
C ALA A 118 11.13 4.32 21.88
#